data_AF-A0A7X4AH23-F1
#
_entry.id   AF-A0A7X4AH23-F1
#
_cell.length_a   1.000
_cell.length_b   1.000
_cell.length_c   1.000
_cell.angle_alpha   90.00
_cell.angle_beta   90.00
_cell.angle_gamma   90.00
#
_symmetry.space_group_name_H-M   'P 1'
#
loop_
_entity.id
_entity.type
_entity.pdbx_description
1 polymer ?
#
loop_
_entity_poly.entity_id
_entity_poly.type
_entity_poly.pdbx_seq_one_letter_code
_entity_poly.pdbx_strand_id
1 'polypeptide(L)' 'ALVALAGSLGAEAVTLEVRASNGAGRALYRGCGFEEVGERRRYYPDGEDAVIMTLPLAAGG' A
#
# COMPACT_ATOMS: atom_id res chain seq x y z
N ALA A 1 2.24 -12.16 -7.50
CA ALA A 1 2.72 -11.91 -8.88
C ALA A 1 3.21 -10.47 -9.06
N LEU A 2 2.37 -9.44 -8.89
CA LEU A 2 2.77 -8.04 -9.12
C LEU A 2 3.92 -7.56 -8.21
N VAL A 3 3.86 -7.80 -6.91
CA VAL A 3 4.91 -7.43 -5.94
C VAL A 3 6.27 -8.03 -6.31
N ALA A 4 6.29 -9.33 -6.64
CA ALA A 4 7.50 -10.02 -7.05
C ALA A 4 8.06 -9.47 -8.37
N LEU A 5 7.19 -9.16 -9.34
CA LEU A 5 7.58 -8.53 -10.60
C LEU A 5 8.20 -7.15 -10.35
N ALA A 6 7.58 -6.32 -9.51
CA ALA A 6 8.12 -5.01 -9.15
C ALA A 6 9.53 -5.13 -8.56
N GLY A 7 9.75 -6.08 -7.65
CA GLY A 7 11.08 -6.36 -7.10
C GLY A 7 12.08 -6.80 -8.17
N SER A 8 11.68 -7.68 -9.10
CA SER A 8 12.55 -8.13 -10.20
C SER A 8 12.93 -7.02 -11.19
N LEU A 9 12.15 -5.94 -11.22
CA LEU A 9 12.42 -4.74 -12.03
C LEU A 9 13.22 -3.68 -11.26
N GLY A 10 13.65 -3.97 -10.03
CA GLY A 10 14.45 -3.06 -9.21
C GLY A 10 13.65 -2.02 -8.45
N ALA A 11 12.33 -2.20 -8.27
CA ALA A 11 11.55 -1.33 -7.39
C ALA A 11 11.97 -1.53 -5.93
N GLU A 12 12.11 -0.44 -5.19
CA GLU A 12 12.48 -0.46 -3.76
C GLU A 12 11.27 -0.64 -2.83
N ALA A 13 10.07 -0.34 -3.31
CA ALA A 13 8.83 -0.47 -2.55
C ALA A 13 7.62 -0.57 -3.48
N VAL A 14 6.51 -1.09 -2.93
CA VAL A 14 5.17 -0.97 -3.51
C VAL A 14 4.31 -0.16 -2.56
N THR A 15 3.69 0.89 -3.08
CA THR A 15 2.78 1.76 -2.30
C THR A 15 1.37 1.66 -2.88
N LEU A 16 0.36 1.69 -2.00
CA LEU A 16 -1.04 1.76 -2.37
C LEU A 16 -1.81 2.72 -1.47
N GLU A 17 -2.95 3.20 -1.96
CA GLU A 17 -3.94 3.94 -1.20
C GLU A 17 -5.21 3.11 -1.04
N VAL A 18 -5.71 3.01 0.19
CA VAL A 18 -6.96 2.30 0.52
C VAL A 18 -7.88 3.21 1.32
N ARG A 19 -9.19 3.16 1.03
CA ARG A 19 -10.24 3.86 1.80
C ARG A 19 -10.04 3.67 3.30
N ALA A 20 -10.07 4.76 4.06
CA ALA A 20 -9.88 4.72 5.51
C ALA A 20 -10.90 3.81 6.21
N SER A 21 -12.14 3.81 5.71
CA SER A 21 -13.23 2.95 6.19
C SER A 21 -13.12 1.48 5.78
N ASN A 22 -12.29 1.14 4.79
CA ASN A 22 -12.15 -0.22 4.27
C ASN A 22 -11.25 -1.07 5.18
N GLY A 23 -11.76 -1.43 6.36
CA GLY A 23 -11.06 -2.24 7.34
C GLY A 23 -10.62 -3.61 6.81
N ALA A 24 -11.44 -4.26 5.97
CA ALA A 24 -11.11 -5.55 5.37
C ALA A 24 -9.92 -5.45 4.40
N GLY A 25 -9.92 -4.44 3.53
CA GLY A 25 -8.79 -4.17 2.63
C GLY A 25 -7.51 -3.86 3.38
N ARG A 26 -7.59 -3.02 4.42
CA ARG A 26 -6.44 -2.70 5.29
C ARG A 26 -5.89 -3.95 5.98
N ALA A 27 -6.76 -4.81 6.52
CA ALA A 27 -6.33 -6.06 7.14
C ALA A 27 -5.68 -7.03 6.14
N LEU A 28 -6.23 -7.14 4.92
CA LEU A 28 -5.64 -7.92 3.84
C LEU A 28 -4.22 -7.45 3.52
N TYR A 29 -4.03 -6.14 3.30
CA TYR A 29 -2.72 -5.60 2.93
C TYR A 29 -1.70 -5.73 4.07
N ARG A 30 -2.11 -5.56 5.34
CA ARG A 30 -1.26 -5.89 6.49
C ARG A 30 -0.83 -7.35 6.49
N GLY A 31 -1.74 -8.27 6.18
CA GLY A 31 -1.43 -9.70 6.03
C GLY A 31 -0.44 -10.00 4.90
N CYS A 32 -0.34 -9.12 3.90
CA CYS A 32 0.66 -9.18 2.84
C CYS A 32 1.98 -8.46 3.17
N GLY A 33 2.12 -7.90 4.38
CA GLY A 33 3.33 -7.20 4.84
C GLY A 33 3.35 -5.70 4.54
N PHE A 34 2.25 -5.10 4.06
CA PHE A 34 2.17 -3.65 3.91
C PHE A 34 1.97 -2.97 5.27
N GLU A 35 2.63 -1.84 5.45
CA GLU A 35 2.57 -1.01 6.66
C GLU A 35 1.88 0.32 6.35
N GLU A 36 1.12 0.86 7.31
CA GLU A 36 0.50 2.18 7.18
C GLU A 36 1.56 3.27 7.39
N VAL A 37 1.80 4.10 6.37
CA VAL A 37 2.87 5.12 6.40
C VAL A 37 2.33 6.55 6.36
N GLY A 38 1.02 6.72 6.19
CA GLY A 38 0.40 8.03 6.20
C GLY A 38 -1.06 8.02 5.77
N GLU A 39 -1.63 9.21 5.64
CA GLU A 39 -3.02 9.43 5.24
C GLU A 39 -3.12 10.63 4.30
N ARG A 40 -3.93 10.50 3.24
CA ARG A 40 -4.32 11.61 2.37
C ARG A 40 -5.75 12.02 2.69
N ARG A 41 -5.91 13.27 3.10
CA ARG A 41 -7.22 13.86 3.40
C ARG A 41 -8.04 14.05 2.14
N ARG A 42 -9.32 13.66 2.17
CA ARG A 42 -10.31 13.81 1.09
C ARG A 42 -9.79 13.34 -0.28
N TYR A 43 -9.15 12.17 -0.29
CA TYR A 43 -8.54 11.61 -1.49
C TYR A 43 -9.58 11.06 -2.48
N TYR A 44 -10.65 10.43 -1.97
CA TYR A 44 -11.72 9.91 -2.80
C TYR A 44 -12.74 11.01 -3.15
N PRO A 45 -13.47 10.90 -4.29
CA PRO A 45 -14.40 11.95 -4.74
C PRO A 45 -15.55 12.27 -3.77
N ASP A 46 -15.91 11.31 -2.91
CA ASP A 46 -16.91 11.45 -1.85
C ASP A 46 -16.37 12.16 -0.59
N GLY A 47 -15.10 12.60 -0.63
CA GLY A 47 -14.43 13.25 0.49
C GLY A 47 -13.82 12.28 1.48
N GLU A 48 -13.85 10.97 1.23
CA GLU A 48 -13.22 10.01 2.13
C GLU A 48 -11.69 10.10 2.08
N ASP A 49 -11.07 9.97 3.25
CA ASP A 49 -9.62 9.88 3.41
C ASP A 49 -9.09 8.54 2.88
N ALA A 50 -7.83 8.53 2.44
CA ALA A 50 -7.12 7.32 2.05
C ALA A 50 -5.94 7.08 2.99
N VAL A 51 -5.81 5.85 3.47
CA VAL A 51 -4.61 5.38 4.16
C VAL A 51 -3.59 4.97 3.10
N ILE A 52 -2.39 5.51 3.21
CA ILE A 52 -1.23 5.12 2.40
C ILE A 52 -0.58 3.92 3.07
N MET A 53 -0.43 2.83 2.33
CA MET A 53 0.27 1.65 2.81
C MET A 53 1.43 1.29 1.90
N THR A 54 2.58 0.92 2.48
CA THR A 54 3.81 0.61 1.75
C THR A 54 4.35 -0.74 2.15
N LEU A 55 4.77 -1.53 1.17
CA LEU A 55 5.58 -2.73 1.33
C LEU A 55 6.99 -2.45 0.80
N PRO A 56 8.01 -2.34 1.68
CA PRO A 56 9.39 -2.30 1.25
C PRO A 56 9.77 -3.59 0.51
N LEU A 57 10.51 -3.47 -0.59
CA LEU A 57 11.07 -4.60 -1.31
C LEU A 57 12.57 -4.66 -0.99
N ALA A 58 13.09 -5.85 -0.69
CA ALA A 58 14.53 -6.02 -0.54
C ALA A 58 15.19 -5.65 -1.88
N ALA A 59 16.20 -4.76 -1.85
CA ALA A 59 17.06 -4.56 -2.99
C ALA A 59 17.67 -5.92 -3.34
N GLY A 60 17.39 -6.41 -4.56
CA GLY A 60 18.06 -7.60 -5.07
C GLY A 60 19.55 -7.35 -5.03
N GLY A 61 20.26 -8.10 -4.18
CA GLY A 61 21.72 -8.11 -4.10
C GLY A 61 22.35 -8.74 -5.34
#